data_AF-J9ERL0-F1
#
_entry.id   AF-J9ERL0-F1
#
_cell.length_a   1.000
_cell.length_b   1.000
_cell.length_c   1.000
_cell.angle_alpha   90.00
_cell.angle_beta   90.00
_cell.angle_gamma   90.00
#
_symmetry.space_group_name_H-M   'P 1'
#
loop_
_entity.id
_entity.type
_entity.pdbx_description
1 polymer ?
#
loop_
_entity_poly.entity_id
_entity_poly.type
_entity_poly.pdbx_seq_one_letter_code
_entity_poly.pdbx_strand_id
1 'polypeptide(L)'
;MTSVWRRIQKSNKKSVKYRFTITPQELLIICSTKWHPQTVVVTCMHRRRKVEGRVRRWESSMIDPCRGLIVWPSQTPDPLFFDTTLYCDDSSHHYSDKEWTLL
;
A
#
# COMPACT_ATOMS: atom_id res chain seq x y z
N MET A 1 13.67 4.97 25.37
CA MET A 1 12.84 5.95 26.13
C MET A 1 11.80 6.71 25.28
N THR A 2 11.79 6.63 23.94
CA THR A 2 10.87 7.41 23.07
C THR A 2 9.48 6.81 22.87
N SER A 3 9.26 5.53 23.17
CA SER A 3 7.96 4.87 22.94
C SER A 3 6.92 5.22 24.01
N VAL A 4 7.33 5.36 25.27
CA VAL A 4 6.45 5.65 26.41
C VAL A 4 5.89 7.07 26.29
N TRP A 5 6.74 8.06 26.05
CA TRP A 5 6.35 9.45 25.80
C TRP A 5 5.37 9.60 24.63
N ARG A 6 5.61 8.87 23.53
CA ARG A 6 4.71 8.87 22.36
C ARG A 6 3.36 8.18 22.64
N ARG A 7 3.30 7.30 23.64
CA ARG A 7 2.06 6.66 24.13
C ARG A 7 1.28 7.62 25.02
N ILE A 8 1.98 8.33 25.91
CA ILE A 8 1.41 9.34 26.81
C ILE A 8 0.83 10.52 26.04
N GLN A 9 1.54 11.05 25.03
CA GLN A 9 1.03 12.14 24.17
C GLN A 9 -0.24 11.79 23.37
N LYS A 10 -0.58 10.51 23.25
CA LYS A 10 -1.80 10.06 22.57
C LYS A 10 -2.97 9.82 23.52
N SER A 11 -2.75 9.83 24.84
CA SER A 11 -3.78 9.45 25.82
C SER A 11 -4.96 10.43 25.89
N ASN A 12 -4.77 11.69 25.46
CA ASN A 12 -5.82 12.71 25.44
C ASN A 12 -6.28 13.11 24.03
N LYS A 13 -5.77 12.49 22.95
CA LYS A 13 -6.16 12.87 21.58
C LYS A 13 -7.41 12.12 21.14
N LYS A 14 -8.41 12.83 20.61
CA LYS A 14 -9.54 12.20 19.90
C LYS A 14 -9.00 11.33 18.76
N SER A 15 -9.57 10.14 18.57
CA SER A 15 -9.10 9.22 17.54
C SER A 15 -10.25 8.62 16.75
N VAL A 16 -10.04 8.45 15.45
CA VAL A 16 -11.01 7.83 14.54
C VAL A 16 -10.31 6.78 13.70
N LYS A 17 -10.95 5.64 13.52
CA LYS A 17 -10.46 4.54 12.69
C LYS A 17 -11.05 4.67 11.28
N TYR A 18 -10.19 4.86 10.29
CA TYR A 18 -10.55 4.88 8.88
C TYR A 18 -10.17 3.56 8.22
N ARG A 19 -10.96 3.16 7.22
CA ARG A 19 -10.59 2.07 6.29
C ARG A 19 -10.25 2.68 4.95
N PHE A 20 -9.04 2.43 4.48
CA PHE A 20 -8.60 2.81 3.14
C PHE A 20 -8.65 1.62 2.21
N THR A 21 -8.94 1.88 0.95
CA THR A 21 -9.02 0.90 -0.13
C THR A 21 -8.14 1.36 -1.27
N ILE A 22 -7.24 0.51 -1.72
CA ILE A 22 -6.49 0.69 -2.97
C ILE A 22 -6.99 -0.36 -3.95
N THR A 23 -7.49 0.07 -5.10
CA THR A 23 -7.92 -0.82 -6.18
C THR A 23 -6.95 -0.66 -7.35
N PRO A 24 -5.93 -1.53 -7.46
CA PRO A 24 -5.01 -1.50 -8.59
C PRO A 24 -5.79 -1.73 -9.89
N GLN A 25 -5.36 -1.09 -10.96
CA GLN A 25 -5.96 -1.23 -12.30
C GLN A 25 -4.95 -1.82 -13.27
N GLU A 26 -3.77 -1.21 -13.36
CA GLU A 26 -2.72 -1.60 -14.28
C GLU A 26 -1.34 -1.41 -13.64
N LEU A 27 -0.39 -2.27 -14.00
CA LEU A 27 1.01 -2.17 -13.61
C LEU A 27 1.90 -2.54 -14.80
N LEU A 28 2.60 -1.54 -15.33
CA LEU A 28 3.63 -1.73 -16.35
C LEU A 28 4.99 -1.93 -15.68
N ILE A 29 5.65 -3.04 -15.99
CA ILE A 29 7.01 -3.32 -15.52
C ILE A 29 7.94 -3.33 -16.71
N ILE A 30 8.93 -2.44 -16.68
CA ILE A 30 10.01 -2.40 -17.65
C ILE A 30 11.24 -3.05 -17.01
N CYS A 31 11.65 -4.16 -17.60
CA CYS A 31 12.72 -5.03 -17.19
C CYS A 31 13.98 -4.78 -18.03
N SER A 32 15.03 -5.55 -17.76
CA SER A 32 16.22 -5.59 -18.60
C SER A 32 16.46 -7.01 -19.10
N THR A 33 17.33 -7.19 -20.10
CA THR A 33 17.68 -8.52 -20.59
C THR A 33 18.34 -9.41 -19.53
N LYS A 34 18.90 -8.82 -18.46
CA LYS A 34 19.55 -9.54 -17.35
C LYS A 34 18.62 -9.84 -16.19
N TRP A 35 17.48 -9.16 -16.10
CA TRP A 35 16.59 -9.26 -14.95
C TRP A 35 15.13 -9.13 -15.38
N HIS A 36 14.34 -10.13 -15.02
CA HIS A 36 12.88 -10.15 -15.12
C HIS A 36 12.29 -10.81 -13.87
N PRO A 37 11.16 -10.33 -13.34
CA PRO A 37 10.50 -10.97 -12.23
C PRO A 37 9.82 -12.26 -12.68
N GLN A 38 9.69 -13.24 -11.78
CA GLN A 38 8.85 -14.43 -12.02
C GLN A 38 7.41 -14.19 -11.56
N THR A 39 7.27 -13.52 -10.43
CA THR A 39 6.00 -13.18 -9.80
C THR A 39 6.03 -11.75 -9.25
N VAL A 40 4.87 -11.13 -9.20
CA VAL A 40 4.68 -9.75 -8.74
C VAL A 40 3.55 -9.73 -7.72
N VAL A 41 3.73 -8.94 -6.66
CA VAL A 41 2.72 -8.70 -5.62
C VAL A 41 2.71 -7.22 -5.32
N VAL A 42 1.56 -6.57 -5.45
CA VAL A 42 1.39 -5.19 -4.99
C VAL A 42 1.23 -5.22 -3.47
N THR A 43 2.03 -4.43 -2.77
CA THR A 43 2.05 -4.38 -1.32
C THR A 43 1.83 -2.94 -0.84
N CYS A 44 0.96 -2.76 0.15
CA CYS A 44 0.85 -1.51 0.90
C CYS A 44 1.47 -1.66 2.30
N MET A 45 2.45 -0.83 2.65
CA MET A 45 3.15 -0.91 3.93
C MET A 45 3.07 0.39 4.74
N HIS A 46 3.00 0.25 6.05
CA HIS A 46 3.23 1.34 6.99
C HIS A 46 3.94 0.81 8.24
N ARG A 47 5.19 1.25 8.41
CA ARG A 47 6.11 0.76 9.45
C ARG A 47 6.29 -0.76 9.35
N ARG A 48 5.70 -1.52 10.29
CA ARG A 48 5.77 -2.99 10.35
C ARG A 48 4.48 -3.67 9.88
N ARG A 49 3.47 -2.89 9.49
CA ARG A 49 2.23 -3.41 8.93
C ARG A 49 2.40 -3.53 7.42
N LYS A 50 2.04 -4.69 6.88
CA LYS A 50 2.04 -5.02 5.46
C LYS A 50 0.65 -5.53 5.10
N VAL A 51 0.12 -5.07 3.98
CA VAL A 51 -1.06 -5.64 3.32
C VAL A 51 -0.64 -5.98 1.91
N GLU A 52 -0.85 -7.23 1.51
CA GLU A 52 -0.45 -7.76 0.21
C GLU A 52 -1.69 -8.05 -0.62
N GLY A 53 -1.62 -7.77 -1.91
CA GLY A 53 -2.57 -8.28 -2.89
C GLY A 53 -2.27 -9.73 -3.28
N ARG A 54 -2.98 -10.23 -4.29
CA ARG A 54 -2.72 -11.57 -4.82
C ARG A 54 -1.39 -11.64 -5.55
N VAL A 55 -0.68 -12.76 -5.41
CA VAL A 55 0.50 -13.07 -6.22
C VAL A 55 0.10 -13.29 -7.67
N ARG A 56 0.77 -12.58 -8.57
CA ARG A 56 0.52 -12.65 -10.02
C ARG A 56 1.78 -13.12 -10.73
N ARG A 57 1.62 -13.99 -11.72
CA ARG A 57 2.73 -14.41 -12.58
C ARG A 57 3.10 -13.26 -13.50
N TRP A 58 4.39 -13.03 -13.70
CA TRP A 58 4.85 -12.08 -14.70
C TRP A 58 4.85 -12.73 -16.08
N GLU A 59 4.35 -11.98 -17.07
CA GLU A 59 4.34 -12.38 -18.47
C GLU A 59 4.85 -11.20 -19.31
N SER A 60 5.78 -11.50 -20.22
CA SER A 60 6.32 -10.51 -21.15
C SER A 60 5.33 -10.20 -22.26
N SER A 61 5.38 -8.97 -22.77
CA SER A 61 4.67 -8.55 -23.96
C SER A 61 5.23 -9.29 -25.18
N MET A 62 4.36 -9.56 -26.15
CA MET A 62 4.74 -10.13 -27.43
C MET A 62 5.61 -9.18 -28.28
N ILE A 63 5.47 -7.87 -28.07
CA ILE A 63 6.19 -6.84 -28.84
C ILE A 63 7.57 -6.56 -28.24
N ASP A 64 7.67 -6.56 -26.91
CA ASP A 64 8.90 -6.24 -26.18
C ASP A 64 9.06 -7.22 -25.00
N PRO A 65 9.98 -8.19 -25.08
CA PRO A 65 10.23 -9.16 -24.00
C PRO A 65 10.63 -8.52 -22.67
N CYS A 66 11.15 -7.29 -22.70
CA CYS A 66 11.52 -6.55 -21.51
C CYS A 66 10.34 -5.81 -20.88
N ARG A 67 9.13 -5.86 -21.44
CA ARG A 67 7.95 -5.20 -20.87
C ARG A 67 6.92 -6.23 -20.46
N GLY A 68 6.31 -6.07 -19.30
CA GLY A 68 5.14 -6.84 -18.89
C GLY A 68 4.05 -5.91 -18.37
N LEU A 69 2.80 -6.17 -18.76
CA LEU A 69 1.63 -5.42 -18.28
C LEU A 69 0.76 -6.37 -17.45
N ILE A 70 0.54 -6.02 -16.19
CA ILE A 70 -0.43 -6.70 -15.33
C ILE A 70 -1.68 -5.85 -15.26
N VAL A 71 -2.83 -6.45 -15.56
CA VAL A 71 -4.15 -5.79 -15.52
C VAL A 71 -5.01 -6.44 -14.45
N TRP A 72 -5.75 -5.62 -13.72
CA TRP A 72 -6.79 -6.03 -12.78
C TRP A 72 -8.16 -5.86 -13.45
N PRO A 73 -8.82 -6.96 -13.85
CA PRO A 73 -10.11 -6.86 -14.52
C PRO A 73 -11.15 -6.21 -13.61
N SER A 74 -11.95 -5.29 -14.16
CA SER A 74 -12.99 -4.58 -13.39
C SER A 74 -14.04 -5.53 -12.79
N GLN A 75 -14.23 -6.70 -13.39
CA GLN A 75 -15.18 -7.74 -12.94
C GLN A 75 -14.63 -8.56 -11.77
N THR A 76 -13.31 -8.63 -11.62
CA THR A 76 -12.62 -9.38 -10.55
C THR A 76 -11.56 -8.49 -9.91
N PRO A 77 -11.98 -7.40 -9.23
CA PRO A 77 -11.05 -6.52 -8.56
C PRO A 77 -10.36 -7.24 -7.42
N ASP A 78 -9.12 -6.85 -7.13
CA ASP A 78 -8.30 -7.39 -6.05
C ASP A 78 -7.80 -6.22 -5.18
N PRO A 79 -8.70 -5.59 -4.40
CA PRO A 79 -8.39 -4.40 -3.64
C PRO A 79 -7.60 -4.71 -2.36
N LEU A 80 -6.67 -3.83 -2.02
CA LEU A 80 -5.97 -3.85 -0.74
C LEU A 80 -6.74 -2.99 0.27
N PHE A 81 -7.18 -3.61 1.36
CA PHE A 81 -7.85 -2.92 2.47
C PHE A 81 -6.92 -2.76 3.66
N PHE A 82 -6.86 -1.57 4.23
CA PHE A 82 -6.12 -1.36 5.47
C PHE A 82 -6.78 -0.34 6.38
N ASP A 83 -6.85 -0.71 7.67
CA ASP A 83 -7.40 0.14 8.71
C ASP A 83 -6.32 1.04 9.31
N THR A 84 -6.61 2.32 9.47
CA THR A 84 -5.70 3.33 10.01
C THR A 84 -6.40 4.22 11.02
N THR A 85 -5.89 4.23 12.26
CA THR A 85 -6.37 5.16 13.30
C THR A 85 -5.65 6.50 13.19
N LEU A 86 -6.38 7.55 12.82
CA LEU A 86 -5.88 8.92 12.84
C LEU A 86 -6.19 9.56 14.20
N TYR A 87 -5.25 10.35 14.70
CA TYR A 87 -5.39 11.07 15.96
C TYR A 87 -5.58 12.55 15.66
N CYS A 88 -6.66 13.14 16.16
CA CYS A 88 -6.95 14.55 16.05
C CYS A 88 -6.26 15.31 17.17
N ASP A 89 -5.66 16.45 16.83
CA ASP A 89 -5.10 17.36 17.78
C ASP A 89 -6.18 18.33 18.28
N ASP A 90 -6.38 18.39 19.60
CA ASP A 90 -7.53 19.12 20.18
C ASP A 90 -7.47 20.64 19.96
N SER A 91 -6.29 21.21 19.72
CA SER A 91 -6.10 22.65 19.49
C SER A 91 -6.33 23.06 18.03
N SER A 92 -6.03 22.19 17.07
CA SER A 92 -6.08 22.50 15.64
C SER A 92 -7.22 21.81 14.88
N HIS A 93 -7.92 20.87 15.53
CA HIS A 93 -8.92 20.00 14.89
C HIS A 93 -8.39 19.26 13.65
N HIS A 94 -7.06 19.12 13.53
CA HIS A 94 -6.41 18.44 12.43
C HIS A 94 -6.00 17.02 12.82
N TYR A 95 -6.21 16.09 11.88
CA TYR A 95 -5.76 14.72 12.05
C TYR A 95 -4.28 14.60 11.71
N SER A 96 -3.56 13.82 12.50
CA SER A 96 -2.14 13.56 12.26
C SER A 96 -1.94 12.72 11.00
N ASP A 97 -1.02 13.14 10.14
CA ASP A 97 -0.68 12.42 8.92
C ASP A 97 -0.08 11.04 9.21
N LYS A 98 -0.34 10.13 8.27
CA LYS A 98 0.28 8.79 8.24
C LYS A 98 0.67 8.43 6.83
N GLU A 99 1.91 7.99 6.71
CA GLU A 99 2.45 7.51 5.47
C GLU A 99 2.21 6.01 5.30
N TRP A 100 1.66 5.66 4.14
CA TRP A 100 1.60 4.30 3.62
C TRP A 100 2.29 4.29 2.26
N THR A 101 3.15 3.31 2.04
CA THR A 101 3.94 3.18 0.81
C THR A 101 3.42 2.00 -0.01
N LEU A 102 3.20 2.22 -1.30
CA LEU A 102 2.92 1.16 -2.26
C LEU A 102 4.26 0.62 -2.80
N LEU A 103 4.47 -0.69 -2.70
CA LEU A 103 5.64 -1.43 -3.14
C LEU A 103 5.27 -2.54 -4.12
#